data_AF-A0A1B9YV70-F1
#
_entry.id   AF-A0A1B9YV70-F1
#
_cell.length_a   1.000
_cell.length_b   1.000
_cell.length_c   1.000
_cell.angle_alpha   90.00
_cell.angle_beta   90.00
_cell.angle_gamma   90.00
#
_symmetry.space_group_name_H-M   'P 1'
#
loop_
_entity.id
_entity.type
_entity.pdbx_description
1 polymer ?
#
loop_
_entity_poly.entity_id
_entity_poly.type
_entity_poly.pdbx_seq_one_letter_code
_entity_poly.pdbx_strand_id
1 'polypeptide(L)' 'MPRRPAKVTQADIARAIRAAKEAGASAVMVDGEGVIRIALTASAAPIKPPNDSGEIWVPSQALQRYLKRTESG' A
#
# COMPACT_ATOMS: atom_id res chain seq x y z
N MET A 1 14.46 -15.31 -29.52
CA MET A 1 12.99 -15.25 -29.71
C MET A 1 12.46 -13.97 -29.09
N PRO A 2 11.94 -13.01 -29.88
CA PRO A 2 11.29 -11.84 -29.32
C PRO A 2 9.97 -12.28 -28.68
N ARG A 3 9.83 -12.05 -27.37
CA ARG A 3 8.56 -12.26 -26.67
C ARG A 3 7.68 -11.04 -26.91
N ARG A 4 6.40 -11.23 -27.18
CA ARG A 4 5.44 -10.12 -27.18
C ARG A 4 5.46 -9.48 -25.78
N PRO A 5 5.55 -8.14 -25.67
CA PRO A 5 5.44 -7.47 -24.38
C PRO A 5 4.17 -7.88 -23.65
N ALA A 6 4.24 -7.98 -22.32
CA ALA A 6 3.08 -8.28 -21.50
C ALA A 6 2.03 -7.17 -21.67
N LYS A 7 0.74 -7.55 -21.76
CA LYS A 7 -0.37 -6.59 -21.83
C LYS A 7 -0.54 -5.80 -20.53
N VAL A 8 -0.14 -6.40 -19.40
CA VAL A 8 -0.18 -5.80 -18.06
C VAL A 8 1.12 -6.13 -17.34
N THR A 9 1.67 -5.17 -16.61
CA THR A 9 2.88 -5.37 -15.84
C THR A 9 2.59 -5.62 -14.36
N GLN A 10 3.58 -6.13 -13.63
CA GLN A 10 3.49 -6.26 -12.18
C GLN A 10 3.28 -4.91 -11.49
N ALA A 11 3.85 -3.83 -12.04
CA ALA A 11 3.68 -2.48 -11.51
C ALA A 11 2.23 -2.00 -11.62
N ASP A 12 1.56 -2.31 -12.74
CA ASP A 12 0.14 -1.98 -12.95
C ASP A 12 -0.75 -2.73 -11.96
N ILE A 13 -0.50 -4.03 -11.76
CA ILE A 13 -1.22 -4.86 -10.79
C ILE A 13 -1.02 -4.32 -9.37
N ALA A 14 0.21 -4.01 -8.98
CA ALA A 14 0.50 -3.46 -7.65
C ALA A 14 -0.21 -2.13 -7.40
N ARG A 15 -0.24 -1.25 -8.42
CA ARG A 15 -0.93 0.04 -8.35
C ARG A 15 -2.45 -0.15 -8.23
N ALA A 16 -3.03 -1.02 -9.05
CA ALA A 16 -4.46 -1.30 -9.04
C ALA A 16 -4.90 -1.89 -7.70
N ILE A 17 -4.15 -2.83 -7.12
CA ILE A 17 -4.47 -3.43 -5.82
C ILE A 17 -4.43 -2.39 -4.71
N ARG A 18 -3.44 -1.48 -4.69
CA ARG A 18 -3.40 -0.41 -3.68
C ARG A 18 -4.61 0.50 -3.79
N ALA A 19 -4.89 1.02 -4.98
CA ALA A 19 -6.04 1.88 -5.21
C ALA A 19 -7.37 1.18 -4.86
N ALA A 20 -7.51 -0.09 -5.22
CA ALA A 20 -8.67 -0.91 -4.91
C ALA A 20 -8.86 -1.09 -3.40
N LYS A 21 -7.78 -1.37 -2.65
CA LYS A 21 -7.83 -1.48 -1.18
C LYS A 21 -8.28 -0.19 -0.52
N GLU A 22 -7.68 0.95 -0.92
CA GLU A 22 -8.06 2.27 -0.39
C GLU A 22 -9.51 2.63 -0.71
N ALA A 23 -10.02 2.17 -1.87
CA ALA A 23 -11.41 2.39 -2.28
C ALA A 23 -12.42 1.41 -1.65
N GLY A 24 -11.99 0.46 -0.80
CA GLY A 24 -12.89 -0.53 -0.21
C GLY A 24 -13.37 -1.61 -1.20
N ALA A 25 -12.52 -1.98 -2.16
CA ALA A 25 -12.81 -3.05 -3.10
C ALA A 25 -12.82 -4.42 -2.43
N SER A 26 -13.75 -5.28 -2.84
CA SER A 26 -13.81 -6.70 -2.46
C SER A 26 -12.94 -7.58 -3.37
N ALA A 27 -12.73 -7.18 -4.62
CA ALA A 27 -11.95 -7.96 -5.57
C ALA A 27 -11.30 -7.10 -6.66
N VAL A 28 -10.17 -7.59 -7.16
CA VAL A 28 -9.50 -7.12 -8.37
C VAL A 28 -9.32 -8.32 -9.30
N MET A 29 -9.77 -8.20 -10.55
CA MET A 29 -9.68 -9.24 -11.58
C MET A 29 -8.92 -8.71 -12.78
N VAL A 30 -8.07 -9.55 -13.39
CA VAL A 30 -7.36 -9.23 -14.63
C VAL A 30 -7.71 -10.29 -15.67
N ASP A 31 -8.18 -9.87 -16.84
CA ASP A 31 -8.50 -10.78 -17.94
C ASP A 31 -7.34 -10.97 -18.93
N GLY A 32 -7.51 -11.90 -19.89
CA GLY A 32 -6.50 -12.20 -20.92
C GLY A 32 -6.27 -11.08 -21.94
N GLU A 33 -7.12 -10.04 -21.95
CA GLU A 33 -6.94 -8.83 -22.75
C GLU A 33 -6.20 -7.73 -21.99
N GLY A 34 -5.93 -7.94 -20.71
CA GLY A 34 -5.22 -6.99 -19.85
C GLY A 34 -6.13 -5.93 -19.24
N VAL A 35 -7.45 -6.15 -19.23
CA VAL A 35 -8.39 -5.26 -18.56
C VAL A 35 -8.39 -5.60 -17.07
N ILE A 36 -8.21 -4.56 -16.24
CA ILE A 36 -8.29 -4.67 -14.78
C ILE A 36 -9.69 -4.22 -14.34
N ARG A 37 -10.45 -5.12 -13.70
CA ARG A 37 -11.78 -4.84 -13.16
C ARG A 37 -11.72 -4.81 -11.63
N ILE A 38 -12.33 -3.79 -11.03
CA ILE A 38 -12.36 -3.57 -9.59
C ILE A 38 -13.82 -3.68 -9.12
N ALA A 39 -14.10 -4.59 -8.20
CA ALA A 39 -15.41 -4.72 -7.57
C ALA A 39 -15.41 -3.97 -6.25
N LEU A 40 -16.20 -2.91 -6.14
CA LEU A 40 -16.37 -2.14 -4.91
C LEU A 40 -17.42 -2.80 -4.01
N THR A 41 -17.21 -2.79 -2.70
CA THR A 41 -18.29 -3.11 -1.76
C THR A 41 -19.26 -1.92 -1.73
N ALA A 42 -20.57 -2.19 -1.66
CA ALA A 42 -21.63 -1.17 -1.77
C ALA A 42 -21.58 -0.06 -0.70
N SER A 43 -20.71 -0.21 0.30
CA SER A 43 -20.30 0.87 1.18
C SER A 43 -18.92 1.34 0.72
N ALA A 44 -18.89 2.27 -0.25
CA ALA A 44 -17.70 3.07 -0.48
C ALA A 44 -17.38 3.76 0.85
N ALA A 45 -16.48 3.17 1.64
CA ALA A 45 -16.01 3.80 2.86
C ALA A 45 -15.44 5.16 2.45
N PRO A 46 -15.79 6.25 3.15
CA PRO A 46 -15.19 7.53 2.85
C PRO A 46 -13.68 7.34 2.91
N ILE A 47 -13.00 7.75 1.82
CA ILE A 47 -11.55 7.75 1.65
C ILE A 47 -10.94 8.07 3.00
N LYS A 48 -10.38 7.07 3.67
CA LYS A 48 -9.78 7.29 4.99
C LYS A 48 -8.61 8.23 4.70
N PRO A 49 -8.62 9.49 5.18
CA PRO A 49 -7.39 10.27 5.11
C PRO A 49 -6.32 9.40 5.77
N PRO A 50 -5.11 9.28 5.19
CA PRO A 50 -4.04 8.53 5.83
C PRO A 50 -3.98 9.08 7.25
N ASN A 51 -4.33 8.23 8.22
CA ASN A 51 -4.41 8.66 9.60
C ASN A 51 -3.04 9.24 9.92
N ASP A 52 -2.96 10.56 9.98
CA ASP A 52 -2.05 11.30 10.83
C ASP A 52 -2.54 11.08 12.26
N SER A 53 -2.70 9.80 12.65
CA SER A 53 -2.77 9.44 14.04
C SER A 53 -1.41 9.83 14.56
N GLY A 54 -1.37 10.98 15.23
CA GLY A 54 -0.28 11.42 16.09
C GLY A 54 -0.06 10.44 17.23
N GLU A 55 0.13 9.15 16.90
CA GLU A 55 0.86 8.22 17.72
C GLU A 55 2.25 8.80 17.80
N ILE A 56 2.45 9.58 18.87
CA ILE A 56 3.74 10.03 19.33
C ILE A 56 4.59 8.76 19.39
N TRP A 57 5.45 8.58 18.40
CA TRP A 57 6.31 7.43 18.34
C TRP A 57 7.20 7.46 19.57
N VAL A 58 6.95 6.54 20.52
CA VAL A 58 7.75 6.41 21.72
C VAL A 58 8.91 5.47 21.39
N PRO A 59 10.17 5.95 21.40
CA PRO A 59 11.32 5.10 21.12
C PRO A 59 11.42 3.98 22.15
N SER A 60 11.89 2.80 21.73
CA SER A 60 12.12 1.69 22.66
C SER A 60 13.19 2.04 23.70
N GLN A 61 13.11 1.44 24.88
CA GLN A 61 14.10 1.59 25.97
C GLN A 61 15.54 1.32 25.50
N ALA A 62 15.72 0.37 24.59
CA ALA A 62 17.03 0.07 24.02
C ALA A 62 17.58 1.24 23.19
N LEU A 63 16.72 1.88 22.38
CA LEU A 63 17.10 3.01 21.55
C LEU A 63 17.40 4.27 22.37
N GLN A 64 16.61 4.53 23.42
CA GLN A 64 16.87 5.63 24.35
C GLN A 64 18.24 5.50 25.05
N ARG A 65 18.63 4.28 25.44
CA ARG A 65 19.94 4.02 26.06
C ARG A 65 21.11 4.20 25.10
N TYR A 66 20.91 3.84 23.84
CA TYR A 66 21.92 4.03 22.80
C TYR A 66 22.19 5.52 22.56
N LEU A 67 21.14 6.32 22.33
CA LEU A 67 21.25 7.76 22.09
C LEU A 67 21.90 8.49 23.27
N LYS A 68 21.51 8.16 24.51
CA LYS A 68 22.11 8.75 25.71
C LYS A 68 23.63 8.48 25.82
N ARG A 69 24.08 7.33 25.31
CA ARG A 69 25.51 6.96 25.32
C ARG A 69 26.30 7.74 24.26
N THR A 70 25.68 8.05 23.13
CA THR A 70 26.34 8.81 22.05
C THR A 70 26.37 10.31 22.30
N GLU A 71 25.49 10.84 23.16
CA GLU A 71 25.46 12.27 23.56
C GLU A 71 26.41 12.63 24.71
N SER A 72 26.95 11.62 25.42
CA SER A 72 27.86 11.81 26.56
C SER A 72 29.35 11.58 26.21
N GLY A 73 29.71 11.61 24.93
CA GLY A 73 31.08 11.60 24.43
C GLY A 73 31.44 12.93 23.81
#